data_AF-D1C0F7-F1
#
_entry.id   AF-D1C0F7-F1
#
_cell.length_a   1.000
_cell.length_b   1.000
_cell.length_c   1.000
_cell.angle_alpha   90.00
_cell.angle_beta   90.00
_cell.angle_gamma   90.00
#
_symmetry.space_group_name_H-M   'P 1'
#
loop_
_entity.id
_entity.type
_entity.pdbx_description
1 polymer ?
#
loop_
_entity_poly.entity_id
_entity_poly.type
_entity_poly.pdbx_seq_one_letter_code
_entity_poly.pdbx_strand_id
1 'polypeptide(L)'
;MLGVGDADPTKEPQMTRSTMRPTARLSARPAARLAAAAATATCLVAVAACSGPSDAGTSASDDATVGPLEAMITEIVGDWNSAEQQAKQMEMEEAVARCMADEGFEYTPVDYSALMAEVDAVDTTTREYAQEYGYGHSIQPDTTGNPMPEFVDPNEDYVAAMSESESEAYYEALYGAMEYDVDNVDSIPDMSEMGCTGAAQVEIMGQQDTSLFDNEELTAFGENMEQLEADVAADPKVAEAAAGWAECMADAGFDYATPQEAQDDFMTRSQAIWEEADPESVDAPEQDADLQEQEREAAVADFDCKEKVGYDAIRREVQFALEQEYIDTHEAELEAVKAAFESLGL
;
A
#
# COMPACT_ATOMS: atom_id res chain seq x y z
N MET A 1 -52.32 -7.61 -35.74
CA MET A 1 -53.16 -6.74 -36.60
C MET A 1 -52.97 -5.32 -36.11
N LEU A 2 -52.00 -4.59 -36.66
CA LEU A 2 -52.13 -3.53 -37.70
C LEU A 2 -52.73 -2.23 -37.13
N GLY A 3 -52.15 -1.02 -37.26
CA GLY A 3 -51.02 -0.53 -38.08
C GLY A 3 -50.14 0.47 -37.30
N VAL A 4 -48.84 0.60 -37.62
CA VAL A 4 -48.19 1.27 -38.77
C VAL A 4 -48.38 2.80 -38.73
N GLY A 5 -47.29 3.47 -38.35
CA GLY A 5 -47.02 4.89 -38.55
C GLY A 5 -45.51 5.08 -38.67
N ASP A 6 -45.02 5.04 -39.90
CA ASP A 6 -43.62 5.30 -40.29
C ASP A 6 -43.21 6.75 -39.98
N ALA A 7 -42.02 6.94 -39.40
CA ALA A 7 -41.29 8.20 -39.42
C ALA A 7 -39.81 7.95 -39.75
N ASP A 8 -39.40 8.58 -40.86
CA ASP A 8 -38.14 8.49 -41.58
C ASP A 8 -36.92 9.00 -40.77
N PRO A 9 -35.78 8.27 -40.80
CA PRO A 9 -34.56 8.57 -40.07
C PRO A 9 -33.61 9.49 -40.86
N THR A 10 -33.96 10.77 -41.07
CA THR A 10 -33.02 11.73 -41.68
C THR A 10 -33.26 13.17 -41.23
N LYS A 11 -32.78 13.55 -40.03
CA LYS A 11 -32.61 14.98 -39.67
C LYS A 11 -31.63 15.17 -38.51
N GLU A 12 -30.37 15.35 -38.86
CA GLU A 12 -29.37 15.98 -37.99
C GLU A 12 -29.71 17.47 -37.81
N PRO A 13 -29.74 18.01 -36.57
CA PRO A 13 -29.69 19.44 -36.36
C PRO A 13 -28.24 19.95 -36.43
N GLN A 14 -27.97 20.75 -37.47
CA GLN A 14 -26.71 21.45 -37.69
C GLN A 14 -26.36 22.37 -36.49
N MET A 15 -25.28 22.06 -35.78
CA MET A 15 -24.66 23.00 -34.83
C MET A 15 -23.80 24.00 -35.61
N THR A 16 -24.24 25.26 -35.59
CA THR A 16 -23.55 26.41 -36.14
C THR A 16 -22.28 26.70 -35.33
N ARG A 17 -21.12 26.34 -35.88
CA ARG A 17 -19.81 26.85 -35.42
C ARG A 17 -19.73 28.36 -35.68
N SER A 18 -19.91 29.16 -34.65
CA SER A 18 -19.59 30.58 -34.68
C SER A 18 -18.15 30.81 -34.23
N THR A 19 -17.29 31.10 -35.20
CA THR A 19 -15.92 31.56 -35.03
C THR A 19 -15.90 33.01 -34.53
N MET A 20 -15.23 33.29 -33.40
CA MET A 20 -14.67 34.62 -33.13
C MET A 20 -13.55 34.61 -32.07
N ARG A 21 -12.31 34.65 -32.56
CA ARG A 21 -11.19 35.46 -32.02
C ARG A 21 -10.86 36.46 -33.15
N PRO A 22 -10.12 37.59 -32.94
CA PRO A 22 -9.30 37.98 -31.79
C PRO A 22 -9.49 39.46 -31.38
N THR A 23 -8.81 39.92 -30.32
CA THR A 23 -7.88 41.07 -30.38
C THR A 23 -7.29 41.37 -29.00
N ALA A 24 -5.99 41.11 -28.88
CA ALA A 24 -5.14 41.71 -27.87
C ALA A 24 -4.97 43.21 -28.18
N ARG A 25 -5.06 44.07 -27.16
CA ARG A 25 -4.41 45.38 -27.18
C ARG A 25 -3.74 45.64 -25.84
N LEU A 26 -2.42 45.52 -25.88
CA LEU A 26 -1.47 46.13 -24.97
C LEU A 26 -1.73 47.63 -24.86
N SER A 27 -1.67 48.17 -23.65
CA SER A 27 -1.44 49.60 -23.42
C SER A 27 -0.43 49.77 -22.30
N ALA A 28 0.74 50.23 -22.70
CA ALA A 28 1.87 50.52 -21.83
C ALA A 28 1.90 52.02 -21.50
N ARG A 29 2.14 52.29 -20.20
CA ARG A 29 2.97 53.38 -19.64
C ARG A 29 2.46 54.84 -19.78
N PRO A 30 2.86 55.79 -18.89
CA PRO A 30 4.15 55.83 -18.20
C PRO A 30 4.17 56.20 -16.71
N ALA A 31 5.28 55.81 -16.08
CA ALA A 31 5.78 56.31 -14.82
C ALA A 31 6.29 57.76 -14.99
N ALA A 32 5.91 58.63 -14.06
CA ALA A 32 6.59 59.91 -13.83
C ALA A 32 7.31 59.84 -12.49
N ARG A 33 8.64 59.90 -12.55
CA ARG A 33 9.55 60.11 -11.43
C ARG A 33 9.45 61.57 -10.98
N LEU A 34 9.44 61.82 -9.68
CA LEU A 34 9.95 63.05 -9.09
C LEU A 34 10.58 62.73 -7.74
N ALA A 35 11.69 63.40 -7.51
CA ALA A 35 12.77 63.01 -6.62
C ALA A 35 12.70 63.71 -5.26
N ALA A 36 13.39 63.07 -4.30
CA ALA A 36 14.19 63.64 -3.22
C ALA A 36 13.53 64.55 -2.18
N ALA A 37 13.58 64.11 -0.91
CA ALA A 37 14.40 64.79 0.11
C ALA A 37 14.55 63.88 1.33
N ALA A 38 15.80 63.64 1.73
CA ALA A 38 16.18 62.99 2.97
C ALA A 38 16.05 63.98 4.15
N ALA A 39 15.48 63.52 5.27
CA ALA A 39 15.70 64.12 6.58
C ALA A 39 15.67 63.00 7.64
N THR A 40 16.84 62.74 8.20
CA THR A 40 17.12 61.86 9.32
C THR A 40 16.53 62.40 10.61
N ALA A 41 15.76 61.57 11.33
CA ALA A 41 15.49 61.76 12.76
C ALA A 41 15.51 60.38 13.44
N THR A 42 16.62 60.14 14.15
CA THR A 42 16.88 58.97 14.99
C THR A 42 15.97 59.00 16.23
N CYS A 43 15.12 57.99 16.38
CA CYS A 43 14.57 57.60 17.69
C CYS A 43 14.91 56.14 17.94
N LEU A 44 15.79 55.93 18.92
CA LEU A 44 16.13 54.64 19.50
C LEU A 44 14.89 54.00 20.11
N VAL A 45 14.49 52.83 19.60
CA VAL A 45 13.74 51.83 20.37
C VAL A 45 14.58 50.57 20.36
N ALA A 46 15.01 50.15 21.54
CA ALA A 46 15.72 48.91 21.76
C ALA A 46 14.76 47.74 21.57
N VAL A 47 15.03 46.87 20.59
CA VAL A 47 14.55 45.49 20.58
C VAL A 47 15.79 44.61 20.59
N ALA A 48 16.17 44.19 21.78
CA ALA A 48 16.96 42.99 21.96
C ALA A 48 15.98 41.81 21.94
N ALA A 49 15.96 41.05 20.86
CA ALA A 49 15.44 39.69 20.83
C ALA A 49 16.19 38.93 19.73
N CYS A 50 16.70 37.77 20.10
CA CYS A 50 17.80 37.06 19.47
C CYS A 50 17.53 36.65 18.02
N SER A 51 18.52 36.95 17.17
CA SER A 51 18.84 36.17 15.99
C SER A 51 19.24 34.75 16.42
N GLY A 52 18.31 33.80 16.33
CA GLY A 52 18.63 32.37 16.34
C GLY A 52 19.21 31.97 14.97
N PRO A 53 20.20 31.07 14.93
CA PRO A 53 20.72 30.56 13.68
C PRO A 53 19.62 29.83 12.92
N SER A 54 19.57 30.09 11.62
CA SER A 54 18.79 29.33 10.65
C SER A 54 19.33 27.91 10.61
N ASP A 55 18.75 27.03 11.41
CA ASP A 55 18.79 25.61 11.08
C ASP A 55 17.96 25.39 9.83
N ALA A 56 18.61 24.74 8.88
CA ALA A 56 18.00 24.21 7.68
C ALA A 56 16.73 23.46 8.09
N GLY A 57 15.64 23.73 7.38
CA GLY A 57 14.43 22.93 7.50
C GLY A 57 14.77 21.49 7.19
N THR A 58 14.93 20.69 8.24
CA THR A 58 14.46 19.31 8.23
C THR A 58 12.98 19.41 7.91
N SER A 59 12.58 18.80 6.79
CA SER A 59 11.19 18.56 6.45
C SER A 59 10.56 17.75 7.58
N ALA A 60 9.97 18.42 8.56
CA ALA A 60 9.05 17.83 9.50
C ALA A 60 7.71 17.68 8.78
N SER A 61 7.58 16.65 7.95
CA SER A 61 6.31 16.31 7.31
C SER A 61 6.12 14.85 6.92
N ASP A 62 7.00 13.92 7.30
CA ASP A 62 6.75 12.46 7.18
C ASP A 62 6.59 11.75 8.54
N ASP A 63 6.88 12.42 9.65
CA ASP A 63 6.95 11.82 11.00
C ASP A 63 5.62 11.91 11.79
N ALA A 64 4.60 12.59 11.23
CA ALA A 64 3.35 12.86 11.95
C ALA A 64 2.26 11.79 11.71
N THR A 65 2.50 10.84 10.82
CA THR A 65 1.58 9.76 10.45
C THR A 65 1.99 8.40 10.98
N VAL A 66 3.25 8.24 11.39
CA VAL A 66 3.81 6.99 11.91
C VAL A 66 3.49 6.87 13.41
N GLY A 67 2.93 5.73 13.82
CA GLY A 67 2.61 5.46 15.22
C GLY A 67 3.85 5.16 16.07
N PRO A 68 3.84 5.40 17.39
CA PRO A 68 4.95 5.05 18.28
C PRO A 68 5.42 3.60 18.13
N LEU A 69 4.48 2.66 17.96
CA LEU A 69 4.85 1.25 17.83
C LEU A 69 5.47 0.95 16.47
N GLU A 70 4.93 1.50 15.40
CA GLU A 70 5.48 1.37 14.05
C GLU A 70 6.89 1.96 13.95
N ALA A 71 7.11 3.13 14.57
CA ALA A 71 8.43 3.75 14.65
C ALA A 71 9.44 2.85 15.38
N MET A 72 9.03 2.25 16.50
CA MET A 72 9.87 1.34 17.26
C MET A 72 10.16 0.04 16.48
N ILE A 73 9.16 -0.56 15.84
CA ILE A 73 9.37 -1.76 15.01
C ILE A 73 10.34 -1.43 13.87
N THR A 74 10.14 -0.31 13.19
CA THR A 74 11.04 0.15 12.11
C THR A 74 12.47 0.35 12.59
N GLU A 75 12.68 0.84 13.82
CA GLU A 75 14.02 0.92 14.44
C GLU A 75 14.63 -0.47 14.70
N ILE A 76 13.80 -1.48 14.98
CA ILE A 76 14.22 -2.85 15.31
C ILE A 76 14.55 -3.66 14.06
N VAL A 77 13.62 -3.76 13.11
CA VAL A 77 13.75 -4.62 11.91
C VAL A 77 14.34 -3.89 10.69
N GLY A 78 14.62 -2.59 10.83
CA GLY A 78 15.06 -1.76 9.72
C GLY A 78 13.96 -1.53 8.67
N ASP A 79 14.31 -0.76 7.64
CA ASP A 79 13.42 -0.55 6.49
C ASP A 79 13.52 -1.76 5.55
N TRP A 80 12.38 -2.42 5.32
CA TRP A 80 12.22 -3.55 4.40
C TRP A 80 12.68 -3.22 2.98
N ASN A 81 12.65 -1.94 2.58
CA ASN A 81 13.07 -1.49 1.26
C ASN A 81 14.47 -0.82 1.24
N SER A 82 15.28 -1.05 2.28
CA SER A 82 16.61 -0.47 2.37
C SER A 82 17.56 -1.00 1.29
N ALA A 83 18.57 -0.20 0.95
CA ALA A 83 19.68 -0.63 0.09
C ALA A 83 20.43 -1.86 0.65
N GLU A 84 20.34 -2.08 1.96
CA GLU A 84 20.87 -3.25 2.65
C GLU A 84 20.09 -4.52 2.31
N GLN A 85 18.76 -4.46 2.30
CA GLN A 85 17.91 -5.57 1.87
C GLN A 85 18.10 -5.90 0.38
N GLN A 86 18.24 -4.89 -0.48
CA GLN A 86 18.56 -5.11 -1.89
C GLN A 86 19.93 -5.77 -2.09
N ALA A 87 20.93 -5.36 -1.31
CA ALA A 87 22.25 -6.00 -1.33
C ALA A 87 22.18 -7.46 -0.85
N LYS A 88 21.42 -7.74 0.20
CA LYS A 88 21.21 -9.09 0.74
C LYS A 88 20.48 -10.01 -0.25
N GLN A 89 19.50 -9.49 -0.97
CA GLN A 89 18.84 -10.21 -2.07
C GLN A 89 19.85 -10.58 -3.17
N MET A 90 20.72 -9.65 -3.56
CA MET A 90 21.77 -9.93 -4.55
C MET A 90 22.79 -10.95 -4.04
N GLU A 91 23.16 -10.93 -2.75
CA GLU A 91 24.03 -11.96 -2.15
C GLU A 91 23.39 -13.35 -2.21
N MET A 92 22.07 -13.45 -2.00
CA MET A 92 21.33 -14.70 -2.13
C MET A 92 21.35 -15.20 -3.58
N GLU A 93 21.10 -14.33 -4.55
CA GLU A 93 21.14 -14.67 -5.98
C GLU A 93 22.54 -15.11 -6.44
N GLU A 94 23.60 -14.49 -5.90
CA GLU A 94 24.97 -14.94 -6.13
C GLU A 94 25.25 -16.33 -5.50
N ALA A 95 24.65 -16.64 -4.34
CA ALA A 95 24.75 -17.95 -3.73
C ALA A 95 23.99 -19.02 -4.54
N VAL A 96 22.80 -18.69 -5.06
CA VAL A 96 22.06 -19.54 -6.01
C VAL A 96 22.93 -19.84 -7.24
N ALA A 97 23.54 -18.82 -7.83
CA ALA A 97 24.41 -19.00 -9.00
C ALA A 97 25.60 -19.93 -8.73
N ARG A 98 26.21 -19.85 -7.54
CA ARG A 98 27.28 -20.77 -7.13
C ARG A 98 26.78 -22.21 -7.04
N CYS A 99 25.64 -22.42 -6.37
CA CYS A 99 25.04 -23.76 -6.22
C CYS A 99 24.67 -24.36 -7.58
N MET A 100 24.01 -23.59 -8.45
CA MET A 100 23.63 -24.05 -9.79
C MET A 100 24.85 -24.43 -10.63
N ALA A 101 25.95 -23.68 -10.51
CA ALA A 101 27.20 -24.01 -11.17
C ALA A 101 27.82 -25.33 -10.66
N ASP A 102 27.67 -25.65 -9.37
CA ASP A 102 28.10 -26.92 -8.78
C ASP A 102 27.22 -28.10 -9.26
N GLU A 103 25.92 -27.87 -9.47
CA GLU A 103 24.97 -28.81 -10.10
C GLU A 103 25.18 -28.94 -11.61
N GLY A 104 26.01 -28.08 -12.21
CA GLY A 104 26.41 -28.14 -13.61
C GLY A 104 25.55 -27.30 -14.57
N PHE A 105 24.74 -26.39 -14.03
CA PHE A 105 23.91 -25.45 -14.78
C PHE A 105 24.52 -24.04 -14.78
N GLU A 106 24.29 -23.29 -15.87
CA GLU A 106 24.53 -21.85 -15.88
C GLU A 106 23.33 -21.15 -15.24
N TYR A 107 23.59 -20.19 -14.35
CA TYR A 107 22.57 -19.37 -13.71
C TYR A 107 23.08 -17.94 -13.59
N THR A 108 22.28 -16.99 -14.10
CA THR A 108 22.53 -15.56 -13.99
C THR A 108 21.74 -15.04 -12.79
N PRO A 109 22.43 -14.48 -11.77
CA PRO A 109 21.79 -13.81 -10.64
C PRO A 109 20.71 -12.83 -11.09
N VAL A 110 19.54 -12.90 -10.46
CA VAL A 110 18.39 -12.12 -10.88
C VAL A 110 18.26 -10.83 -10.08
N ASP A 111 18.21 -9.69 -10.77
CA ASP A 111 18.05 -8.39 -10.13
C ASP A 111 16.57 -8.07 -9.92
N TYR A 112 16.06 -8.38 -8.71
CA TYR A 112 14.70 -8.07 -8.29
C TYR A 112 14.49 -6.59 -7.93
N SER A 113 15.52 -5.74 -7.93
CA SER A 113 15.37 -4.32 -7.54
C SER A 113 14.37 -3.57 -8.43
N ALA A 114 14.24 -3.98 -9.70
CA ALA A 114 13.26 -3.41 -10.62
C ALA A 114 11.81 -3.78 -10.23
N LEU A 115 11.59 -4.95 -9.63
CA LEU A 115 10.27 -5.38 -9.13
C LEU A 115 9.95 -4.81 -7.75
N MET A 116 10.99 -4.52 -6.95
CA MET A 116 10.89 -3.89 -5.63
C MET A 116 10.89 -2.35 -5.70
N ALA A 117 11.07 -1.79 -6.89
CA ALA A 117 10.97 -0.35 -7.09
C ALA A 117 9.56 0.11 -6.71
N GLU A 118 9.47 1.14 -5.85
CA GLU A 118 8.20 1.73 -5.45
C GLU A 118 7.39 2.10 -6.70
N VAL A 119 6.33 1.35 -6.96
CA VAL A 119 5.21 1.84 -7.75
C VAL A 119 4.58 2.94 -6.91
N ASP A 120 4.41 4.14 -7.50
CA ASP A 120 3.71 5.26 -6.84
C ASP A 120 2.39 4.73 -6.29
N ALA A 121 2.34 4.51 -4.97
CA ALA A 121 1.17 3.95 -4.33
C ALA A 121 0.00 4.92 -4.53
N VAL A 122 -1.11 4.42 -5.06
CA VAL A 122 -2.31 5.24 -5.20
C VAL A 122 -2.78 5.58 -3.79
N ASP A 123 -2.89 6.88 -3.49
CA ASP A 123 -3.41 7.34 -2.20
C ASP A 123 -4.91 7.03 -2.10
N THR A 124 -5.20 5.91 -1.44
CA THR A 124 -6.56 5.39 -1.23
C THR A 124 -7.37 6.20 -0.23
N THR A 125 -6.73 7.14 0.49
CA THR A 125 -7.37 7.95 1.52
C THR A 125 -8.03 9.21 0.97
N THR A 126 -7.86 9.49 -0.33
CA THR A 126 -8.40 10.69 -0.96
C THR A 126 -9.88 10.55 -1.30
N ARG A 127 -10.58 11.69 -1.28
CA ARG A 127 -11.95 11.76 -1.79
C ARG A 127 -12.02 11.40 -3.27
N GLU A 128 -11.01 11.80 -4.04
CA GLU A 128 -10.87 11.48 -5.46
C GLU A 128 -10.81 9.95 -5.68
N TYR A 129 -10.05 9.23 -4.86
CA TYR A 129 -10.03 7.77 -4.89
C TYR A 129 -11.42 7.18 -4.59
N ALA A 130 -12.09 7.64 -3.53
CA ALA A 130 -13.43 7.18 -3.19
C ALA A 130 -14.45 7.41 -4.34
N GLN A 131 -14.33 8.53 -5.07
CA GLN A 131 -15.16 8.81 -6.24
C GLN A 131 -14.86 7.88 -7.42
N GLU A 132 -13.59 7.53 -7.63
CA GLU A 132 -13.13 6.80 -8.79
C GLU A 132 -13.16 5.28 -8.62
N TYR A 133 -12.98 4.79 -7.39
CA TYR A 133 -12.78 3.38 -7.08
C TYR A 133 -13.64 2.87 -5.91
N GLY A 134 -14.41 3.73 -5.24
CA GLY A 134 -15.17 3.30 -4.07
C GLY A 134 -14.23 2.93 -2.91
N TYR A 135 -14.45 1.76 -2.30
CA TYR A 135 -13.51 1.18 -1.33
C TYR A 135 -12.41 0.34 -2.01
N GLY A 136 -12.52 0.09 -3.32
CA GLY A 136 -11.56 -0.72 -4.08
C GLY A 136 -11.89 -2.22 -4.11
N HIS A 137 -13.11 -2.62 -3.70
CA HIS A 137 -13.51 -4.03 -3.68
C HIS A 137 -14.13 -4.47 -5.01
N SER A 138 -15.24 -3.84 -5.43
CA SER A 138 -15.92 -4.18 -6.71
C SER A 138 -15.39 -3.38 -7.91
N ILE A 139 -14.57 -2.36 -7.65
CA ILE A 139 -13.94 -1.51 -8.66
C ILE A 139 -12.44 -1.48 -8.37
N GLN A 140 -11.66 -2.22 -9.14
CA GLN A 140 -10.21 -2.12 -9.03
C GLN A 140 -9.70 -1.01 -9.97
N PRO A 141 -8.68 -0.22 -9.55
CA PRO A 141 -7.94 0.58 -10.50
C PRO A 141 -7.43 -0.29 -11.64
N ASP A 142 -7.42 0.28 -12.85
CA ASP A 142 -6.83 -0.36 -14.02
C ASP A 142 -5.32 -0.50 -13.80
N THR A 143 -4.94 -1.55 -13.08
CA THR A 143 -3.55 -2.01 -12.94
C THR A 143 -3.11 -2.75 -14.21
N THR A 144 -4.04 -3.11 -15.11
CA THR A 144 -3.68 -3.62 -16.44
C THR A 144 -2.98 -2.58 -17.32
N GLY A 145 -3.11 -1.29 -16.98
CA GLY A 145 -2.39 -0.17 -17.59
C GLY A 145 -1.08 0.21 -16.89
N ASN A 146 -0.82 -0.30 -15.69
CA ASN A 146 0.46 -0.15 -15.01
C ASN A 146 1.21 -1.45 -15.29
N PRO A 147 2.03 -1.55 -16.36
CA PRO A 147 2.84 -2.73 -16.53
C PRO A 147 3.67 -2.83 -15.26
N MET A 148 3.41 -3.85 -14.44
CA MET A 148 4.46 -4.39 -13.58
C MET A 148 5.72 -4.37 -14.44
N PRO A 149 6.80 -3.71 -14.00
CA PRO A 149 8.01 -3.57 -14.80
C PRO A 149 8.25 -4.90 -15.49
N GLU A 150 8.27 -4.92 -16.83
CA GLU A 150 8.36 -6.17 -17.59
C GLU A 150 9.62 -6.89 -17.11
N PHE A 151 9.41 -7.88 -16.25
CA PHE A 151 10.49 -8.59 -15.63
C PHE A 151 10.98 -9.61 -16.63
N VAL A 152 12.17 -9.33 -17.15
CA VAL A 152 12.85 -10.23 -18.06
C VAL A 152 13.73 -11.12 -17.19
N ASP A 153 13.32 -12.37 -17.02
CA ASP A 153 14.16 -13.38 -16.36
C ASP A 153 15.41 -13.62 -17.23
N PRO A 154 16.62 -13.31 -16.74
CA PRO A 154 17.84 -13.50 -17.52
C PRO A 154 18.14 -14.98 -17.86
N ASN A 155 17.48 -15.93 -17.19
CA ASN A 155 17.66 -17.36 -17.39
C ASN A 155 16.62 -17.98 -18.34
N GLU A 156 15.59 -17.24 -18.75
CA GLU A 156 14.48 -17.77 -19.57
C GLU A 156 14.98 -18.37 -20.89
N ASP A 157 15.80 -17.62 -21.65
CA ASP A 157 16.35 -18.06 -22.93
C ASP A 157 17.25 -19.30 -22.79
N TYR A 158 17.97 -19.40 -21.66
CA TYR A 158 18.83 -20.55 -21.37
C TYR A 158 18.01 -21.81 -21.12
N VAL A 159 16.97 -21.72 -20.28
CA VAL A 159 16.06 -22.82 -19.98
C VAL A 159 15.23 -23.22 -21.21
N ALA A 160 14.73 -22.24 -21.99
CA ALA A 160 13.93 -22.50 -23.18
C ALA A 160 14.71 -23.23 -24.29
N ALA A 161 16.04 -23.17 -24.27
CA ALA A 161 16.90 -23.90 -25.20
C ALA A 161 17.17 -25.36 -24.80
N MET A 162 16.81 -25.76 -23.57
CA MET A 162 17.03 -27.11 -23.03
C MET A 162 16.04 -28.13 -23.59
N SER A 163 16.39 -29.41 -23.46
CA SER A 163 15.38 -30.48 -23.59
C SER A 163 14.46 -30.52 -22.37
N GLU A 164 13.26 -31.09 -22.50
CA GLU A 164 12.28 -31.21 -21.40
C GLU A 164 12.89 -31.86 -20.15
N SER A 165 13.63 -32.95 -20.32
CA SER A 165 14.34 -33.63 -19.22
C SER A 165 15.47 -32.81 -18.60
N GLU A 166 16.07 -31.90 -19.37
CA GLU A 166 17.16 -31.04 -18.89
C GLU A 166 16.60 -29.82 -18.17
N SER A 167 15.48 -29.25 -18.65
CA SER A 167 14.75 -28.22 -17.93
C SER A 167 14.15 -28.73 -16.62
N GLU A 168 13.70 -29.99 -16.59
CA GLU A 168 13.21 -30.63 -15.36
C GLU A 168 14.34 -30.76 -14.32
N ALA A 169 15.51 -31.24 -14.74
CA ALA A 169 16.69 -31.32 -13.88
C ALA A 169 17.18 -29.93 -13.42
N TYR A 170 17.08 -28.91 -14.27
CA TYR A 170 17.41 -27.52 -13.92
C TYR A 170 16.50 -27.01 -12.80
N TYR A 171 15.18 -27.20 -12.92
CA TYR A 171 14.24 -26.75 -11.89
C TYR A 171 14.32 -27.58 -10.60
N GLU A 172 14.58 -28.88 -10.70
CA GLU A 172 14.84 -29.72 -9.54
C GLU A 172 16.10 -29.27 -8.78
N ALA A 173 17.17 -28.90 -9.49
CA ALA A 173 18.36 -28.31 -8.87
C ALA A 173 18.06 -26.93 -8.26
N LEU A 174 17.29 -26.09 -8.95
CA LEU A 174 16.99 -24.72 -8.51
C LEU A 174 16.08 -24.69 -7.28
N TYR A 175 14.94 -25.39 -7.32
CA TYR A 175 13.87 -25.32 -6.32
C TYR A 175 13.70 -26.59 -5.47
N GLY A 176 14.39 -27.68 -5.81
CA GLY A 176 14.18 -28.99 -5.20
C GLY A 176 13.05 -29.77 -5.87
N ALA A 177 12.78 -30.97 -5.34
CA ALA A 177 11.70 -31.83 -5.83
C ALA A 177 10.34 -31.27 -5.40
N MET A 178 9.49 -30.90 -6.37
CA MET A 178 8.16 -30.32 -6.13
C MET A 178 7.07 -31.34 -5.72
N GLU A 179 7.45 -32.58 -5.37
CA GLU A 179 6.49 -33.61 -4.94
C GLU A 179 6.20 -33.50 -3.43
N TYR A 180 5.43 -32.48 -3.04
CA TYR A 180 4.85 -32.39 -1.70
C TYR A 180 3.34 -32.11 -1.75
N ASP A 181 2.64 -32.54 -0.71
CA ASP A 181 1.19 -32.42 -0.59
C ASP A 181 0.85 -31.05 0.02
N VAL A 182 0.32 -30.15 -0.81
CA VAL A 182 -0.04 -28.78 -0.40
C VAL A 182 -1.11 -28.73 0.70
N ASP A 183 -1.88 -29.81 0.89
CA ASP A 183 -2.87 -29.94 1.96
C ASP A 183 -2.27 -30.50 3.26
N ASN A 184 -0.98 -30.85 3.26
CA ASN A 184 -0.26 -31.42 4.39
C ASN A 184 1.04 -30.66 4.67
N VAL A 185 0.99 -29.78 5.68
CA VAL A 185 2.14 -28.98 6.13
C VAL A 185 3.36 -29.84 6.51
N ASP A 186 3.16 -31.06 7.02
CA ASP A 186 4.24 -31.99 7.38
C ASP A 186 4.96 -32.58 6.15
N SER A 187 4.44 -32.35 4.95
CA SER A 187 5.05 -32.82 3.69
C SER A 187 5.91 -31.76 3.01
N ILE A 188 5.86 -30.50 3.46
CA ILE A 188 6.71 -29.42 2.95
C ILE A 188 8.15 -29.72 3.40
N PRO A 189 9.11 -29.88 2.47
CA PRO A 189 10.50 -30.21 2.83
C PRO A 189 11.16 -29.08 3.63
N ASP A 190 12.19 -29.41 4.41
CA ASP A 190 13.00 -28.40 5.09
C ASP A 190 13.60 -27.42 4.07
N MET A 191 13.77 -26.15 4.45
CA MET A 191 14.36 -25.11 3.58
C MET A 191 15.68 -25.55 2.94
N SER A 192 16.53 -26.30 3.65
CA SER A 192 17.79 -26.81 3.11
C SER A 192 17.64 -27.89 2.03
N GLU A 193 16.44 -28.46 1.87
CA GLU A 193 16.09 -29.46 0.87
C GLU A 193 15.36 -28.85 -0.35
N MET A 194 15.08 -27.54 -0.33
CA MET A 194 14.45 -26.78 -1.42
C MET A 194 15.47 -26.30 -2.48
N GLY A 195 16.33 -27.22 -2.92
CA GLY A 195 17.32 -26.96 -3.97
C GLY A 195 18.30 -25.83 -3.68
N CYS A 196 18.83 -25.23 -4.74
CA CYS A 196 19.80 -24.15 -4.65
C CYS A 196 19.22 -22.86 -4.06
N THR A 197 17.93 -22.56 -4.26
CA THR A 197 17.26 -21.42 -3.62
C THR A 197 17.23 -21.58 -2.11
N GLY A 198 16.82 -22.75 -1.63
CA GLY A 198 16.77 -23.06 -0.21
C GLY A 198 18.15 -23.08 0.46
N ALA A 199 19.14 -23.68 -0.22
CA ALA A 199 20.53 -23.67 0.25
C ALA A 199 21.12 -22.25 0.36
N ALA A 200 20.88 -21.40 -0.65
CA ALA A 200 21.30 -20.00 -0.62
C ALA A 200 20.63 -19.22 0.51
N GLN A 201 19.34 -19.44 0.74
CA GLN A 201 18.61 -18.81 1.84
C GLN A 201 19.19 -19.23 3.20
N VAL A 202 19.49 -20.52 3.40
CA VAL A 202 20.14 -21.00 4.63
C VAL A 202 21.56 -20.44 4.80
N GLU A 203 22.30 -20.25 3.71
CA GLU A 203 23.66 -19.66 3.74
C GLU A 203 23.63 -18.18 4.17
N ILE A 204 22.71 -17.39 3.61
CA ILE A 204 22.67 -15.93 3.77
C ILE A 204 21.84 -15.50 4.97
N MET A 205 20.67 -16.11 5.19
CA MET A 205 19.75 -15.76 6.27
C MET A 205 19.85 -16.69 7.48
N GLY A 206 20.60 -17.80 7.37
CA GLY A 206 20.57 -18.87 8.35
C GLY A 206 19.38 -19.81 8.15
N GLN A 207 19.36 -20.92 8.89
CA GLN A 207 18.16 -21.75 8.95
C GLN A 207 17.05 -20.92 9.61
N GLN A 208 16.06 -20.52 8.82
CA GLN A 208 14.83 -19.92 9.32
C GLN A 208 14.18 -20.94 10.26
N ASP A 209 14.18 -20.66 11.56
CA ASP A 209 13.44 -21.48 12.50
C ASP A 209 11.96 -21.12 12.32
N THR A 210 11.18 -22.05 11.76
CA THR A 210 9.72 -21.91 11.68
C THR A 210 9.08 -21.79 13.07
N SER A 211 9.87 -21.96 14.14
CA SER A 211 9.51 -21.54 15.50
C SER A 211 9.04 -20.10 15.61
N LEU A 212 9.22 -19.25 14.59
CA LEU A 212 8.56 -17.94 14.48
C LEU A 212 7.08 -17.98 14.88
N PHE A 213 6.34 -18.97 14.37
CA PHE A 213 4.92 -19.17 14.65
C PHE A 213 4.65 -19.93 15.96
N ASP A 214 5.68 -20.59 16.51
CA ASP A 214 5.62 -21.29 17.81
C ASP A 214 6.29 -20.49 18.94
N ASN A 215 6.76 -19.27 18.66
CA ASN A 215 7.43 -18.43 19.63
C ASN A 215 6.36 -17.79 20.52
N GLU A 216 6.35 -18.17 21.79
CA GLU A 216 5.35 -17.70 22.76
C GLU A 216 5.37 -16.17 22.87
N GLU A 217 6.53 -15.52 22.74
CA GLU A 217 6.65 -14.07 22.82
C GLU A 217 6.07 -13.34 21.60
N LEU A 218 6.31 -13.82 20.37
CA LEU A 218 5.72 -13.26 19.15
C LEU A 218 4.22 -13.53 19.06
N THR A 219 3.78 -14.70 19.54
CA THR A 219 2.35 -15.01 19.65
C THR A 219 1.66 -14.05 20.62
N ALA A 220 2.22 -13.87 21.82
CA ALA A 220 1.68 -12.93 22.81
C ALA A 220 1.68 -11.49 22.29
N PHE A 221 2.75 -11.09 21.59
CA PHE A 221 2.81 -9.78 20.94
C PHE A 221 1.68 -9.60 19.92
N GLY A 222 1.43 -10.60 19.07
CA GLY A 222 0.31 -10.57 18.11
C GLY A 222 -1.06 -10.44 18.78
N GLU A 223 -1.32 -11.22 19.84
CA GLU A 223 -2.56 -11.13 20.64
C GLU A 223 -2.72 -9.74 21.29
N ASN A 224 -1.62 -9.17 21.79
CA ASN A 224 -1.61 -7.83 22.37
C ASN A 224 -1.89 -6.74 21.31
N MET A 225 -1.43 -6.91 20.06
CA MET A 225 -1.73 -5.99 18.97
C MET A 225 -3.22 -6.03 18.59
N GLU A 226 -3.82 -7.22 18.54
CA GLU A 226 -5.26 -7.37 18.33
C GLU A 226 -6.05 -6.70 19.46
N GLN A 227 -5.62 -6.88 20.72
CA GLN A 227 -6.24 -6.25 21.87
C GLN A 227 -6.11 -4.72 21.84
N LEU A 228 -4.96 -4.18 21.42
CA LEU A 228 -4.74 -2.75 21.29
C LEU A 228 -5.72 -2.14 20.27
N GLU A 229 -5.89 -2.77 19.11
CA GLU A 229 -6.85 -2.32 18.09
C GLU A 229 -8.30 -2.37 18.62
N ALA A 230 -8.65 -3.43 19.35
CA ALA A 230 -9.95 -3.53 20.02
C ALA A 230 -10.16 -2.42 21.06
N ASP A 231 -9.13 -2.07 21.82
CA ASP A 231 -9.15 -1.00 22.82
C ASP A 231 -9.28 0.38 22.16
N VAL A 232 -8.63 0.62 21.02
CA VAL A 232 -8.81 1.83 20.21
C VAL A 232 -10.27 1.96 19.77
N ALA A 233 -10.86 0.88 19.22
CA ALA A 233 -12.25 0.90 18.76
C ALA A 233 -13.24 1.09 19.92
N ALA A 234 -12.91 0.60 21.12
CA ALA A 234 -13.74 0.71 22.33
C ALA A 234 -13.57 2.04 23.08
N ASP A 235 -12.55 2.85 22.76
CA ASP A 235 -12.31 4.12 23.45
C ASP A 235 -13.54 5.04 23.33
N PRO A 236 -13.99 5.68 24.44
CA PRO A 236 -15.18 6.53 24.42
C PRO A 236 -15.16 7.65 23.38
N LYS A 237 -13.98 8.22 23.06
CA LYS A 237 -13.86 9.27 22.04
C LYS A 237 -14.08 8.70 20.64
N VAL A 238 -13.52 7.52 20.36
CA VAL A 238 -13.68 6.83 19.07
C VAL A 238 -15.13 6.37 18.91
N ALA A 239 -15.74 5.82 19.96
CA ALA A 239 -17.14 5.43 19.95
C ALA A 239 -18.10 6.61 19.73
N GLU A 240 -17.82 7.78 20.33
CA GLU A 240 -18.59 9.01 20.09
C GLU A 240 -18.44 9.51 18.64
N ALA A 241 -17.22 9.49 18.09
CA ALA A 241 -16.97 9.84 16.70
C ALA A 241 -17.66 8.86 15.73
N ALA A 242 -17.60 7.56 16.02
CA ALA A 242 -18.29 6.51 15.25
C ALA A 242 -19.80 6.73 15.24
N ALA A 243 -20.40 7.09 16.38
CA ALA A 243 -21.83 7.39 16.45
C ALA A 243 -22.20 8.62 15.58
N GLY A 244 -21.40 9.69 15.62
CA GLY A 244 -21.61 10.86 14.77
C GLY A 244 -21.42 10.56 13.28
N TRP A 245 -20.47 9.68 12.95
CA TRP A 245 -20.27 9.17 11.60
C TRP A 245 -21.47 8.35 11.13
N ALA A 246 -21.97 7.44 11.96
CA ALA A 246 -23.11 6.57 11.64
C ALA A 246 -24.39 7.38 11.37
N GLU A 247 -24.66 8.42 12.17
CA GLU A 247 -25.76 9.36 11.92
C GLU A 247 -25.60 10.05 10.55
N CYS A 248 -24.39 10.45 10.18
CA CYS A 248 -24.10 11.07 8.89
C CYS A 248 -24.28 10.10 7.72
N MET A 249 -23.84 8.85 7.85
CA MET A 249 -24.04 7.80 6.85
C MET A 249 -25.52 7.45 6.67
N ALA A 250 -26.27 7.39 7.77
CA ALA A 250 -27.72 7.15 7.72
C ALA A 250 -28.45 8.28 6.96
N ASP A 251 -28.04 9.54 7.13
CA ASP A 251 -28.54 10.68 6.35
C ASP A 251 -28.18 10.56 4.84
N ALA A 252 -27.07 9.90 4.52
CA ALA A 252 -26.64 9.59 3.15
C ALA A 252 -27.31 8.33 2.57
N GLY A 253 -28.06 7.58 3.37
CA GLY A 253 -28.79 6.37 2.95
C GLY A 253 -28.11 5.04 3.27
N PHE A 254 -27.04 5.05 4.08
CA PHE A 254 -26.27 3.88 4.46
C PHE A 254 -26.38 3.62 5.97
N ASP A 255 -26.77 2.40 6.37
CA ASP A 255 -27.02 2.03 7.77
C ASP A 255 -25.91 1.12 8.29
N TYR A 256 -24.85 1.74 8.83
CA TYR A 256 -23.69 1.05 9.40
C TYR A 256 -23.33 1.68 10.75
N ALA A 257 -22.87 0.88 11.70
CA ALA A 257 -22.45 1.36 13.02
C ALA A 257 -21.02 1.91 13.03
N THR A 258 -20.15 1.41 12.15
CA THR A 258 -18.74 1.84 12.04
C THR A 258 -18.27 1.88 10.58
N PRO A 259 -17.21 2.67 10.27
CA PRO A 259 -16.60 2.64 8.94
C PRO A 259 -16.11 1.26 8.51
N GLN A 260 -15.66 0.43 9.45
CA GLN A 260 -15.21 -0.93 9.15
C GLN A 260 -16.36 -1.81 8.65
N GLU A 261 -17.54 -1.70 9.27
CA GLU A 261 -18.73 -2.47 8.86
C GLU A 261 -19.15 -2.13 7.41
N ALA A 262 -19.02 -0.87 7.01
CA ALA A 262 -19.30 -0.45 5.64
C ALA A 262 -18.31 -1.10 4.64
N GLN A 263 -17.02 -1.08 4.93
CA GLN A 263 -16.00 -1.74 4.09
C GLN A 263 -16.22 -3.25 4.02
N ASP A 264 -16.47 -3.89 5.15
CA ASP A 264 -16.68 -5.34 5.25
C ASP A 264 -17.91 -5.82 4.44
N ASP A 265 -19.00 -5.04 4.41
CA ASP A 265 -20.18 -5.36 3.61
C ASP A 265 -19.85 -5.37 2.11
N PHE A 266 -19.19 -4.32 1.60
CA PHE A 266 -18.81 -4.25 0.19
C PHE A 266 -17.76 -5.30 -0.17
N MET A 267 -16.80 -5.57 0.71
CA MET A 267 -15.85 -6.67 0.55
C MET A 267 -16.59 -8.01 0.40
N THR A 268 -17.51 -8.32 1.31
CA THR A 268 -18.29 -9.58 1.31
C THR A 268 -19.13 -9.72 0.05
N ARG A 269 -19.85 -8.65 -0.34
CA ARG A 269 -20.68 -8.64 -1.54
C ARG A 269 -19.84 -8.77 -2.81
N SER A 270 -18.66 -8.17 -2.84
CA SER A 270 -17.71 -8.33 -3.95
C SER A 270 -17.15 -9.75 -4.03
N GLN A 271 -16.78 -10.35 -2.90
CA GLN A 271 -16.28 -11.74 -2.87
C GLN A 271 -17.33 -12.74 -3.35
N ALA A 272 -18.61 -12.55 -2.99
CA ALA A 272 -19.70 -13.42 -3.45
C ALA A 272 -19.81 -13.48 -4.99
N ILE A 273 -19.49 -12.39 -5.70
CA ILE A 273 -19.45 -12.38 -7.18
C ILE A 273 -18.35 -13.31 -7.71
N TRP A 274 -17.20 -13.37 -7.02
CA TRP A 274 -16.09 -14.25 -7.39
C TRP A 274 -16.35 -15.72 -7.04
N GLU A 275 -17.03 -15.99 -5.91
CA GLU A 275 -17.40 -17.35 -5.52
C GLU A 275 -18.46 -17.98 -6.44
N GLU A 276 -19.36 -17.16 -6.99
CA GLU A 276 -20.37 -17.59 -7.96
C GLU A 276 -19.81 -17.72 -9.39
N ALA A 277 -18.60 -17.21 -9.65
CA ALA A 277 -17.94 -17.32 -10.93
C ALA A 277 -17.55 -18.78 -11.23
N ASP A 278 -17.62 -19.18 -12.51
CA ASP A 278 -17.15 -20.50 -12.93
C ASP A 278 -15.63 -20.58 -12.75
N PRO A 279 -15.10 -21.46 -11.86
CA PRO A 279 -13.66 -21.58 -11.64
C PRO A 279 -12.90 -22.09 -12.88
N GLU A 280 -13.59 -22.65 -13.88
CA GLU A 280 -12.98 -23.02 -15.17
C GLU A 280 -12.98 -21.87 -16.19
N SER A 281 -13.63 -20.74 -15.89
CA SER A 281 -13.63 -19.57 -16.75
C SER A 281 -12.34 -18.75 -16.59
N VAL A 282 -11.76 -18.35 -17.72
CA VAL A 282 -10.58 -17.46 -17.77
C VAL A 282 -10.96 -15.98 -17.84
N ASP A 283 -12.27 -15.70 -17.91
CA ASP A 283 -12.81 -14.35 -17.94
C ASP A 283 -13.12 -13.90 -16.51
N ALA A 284 -12.76 -12.67 -16.17
CA ALA A 284 -13.20 -12.09 -14.90
C ALA A 284 -14.74 -12.13 -14.81
N PRO A 285 -15.32 -12.39 -13.63
CA PRO A 285 -16.77 -12.38 -13.45
C PRO A 285 -17.35 -11.03 -13.91
N GLU A 286 -18.59 -11.09 -14.40
CA GLU A 286 -19.28 -9.92 -14.92
C GLU A 286 -19.35 -8.84 -13.83
N GLN A 287 -18.88 -7.64 -14.17
CA GLN A 287 -18.89 -6.51 -13.24
C GLN A 287 -20.33 -6.14 -12.88
N ASP A 288 -20.65 -6.11 -11.58
CA ASP A 288 -21.95 -5.66 -11.08
C ASP A 288 -21.98 -4.13 -11.01
N ALA A 289 -22.46 -3.50 -12.08
CA ALA A 289 -22.52 -2.03 -12.18
C ALA A 289 -23.36 -1.38 -11.07
N ASP A 290 -24.39 -2.07 -10.57
CA ASP A 290 -25.23 -1.55 -9.48
C ASP A 290 -24.48 -1.60 -8.14
N LEU A 291 -23.68 -2.65 -7.91
CA LEU A 291 -22.79 -2.74 -6.74
C LEU A 291 -21.69 -1.68 -6.80
N GLN A 292 -21.09 -1.48 -7.97
CA GLN A 292 -20.04 -0.48 -8.18
C GLN A 292 -20.54 0.95 -7.95
N GLU A 293 -21.74 1.28 -8.42
CA GLU A 293 -22.35 2.59 -8.15
C GLU A 293 -22.61 2.79 -6.65
N GLN A 294 -23.17 1.77 -5.97
CA GLN A 294 -23.38 1.81 -4.52
C GLN A 294 -22.08 1.96 -3.74
N GLU A 295 -21.00 1.29 -4.15
CA GLU A 295 -19.71 1.35 -3.48
C GLU A 295 -19.10 2.76 -3.57
N ARG A 296 -19.17 3.41 -4.74
CA ARG A 296 -18.72 4.80 -4.91
C ARG A 296 -19.54 5.76 -4.04
N GLU A 297 -20.86 5.62 -4.04
CA GLU A 297 -21.73 6.47 -3.22
C GLU A 297 -21.43 6.29 -1.73
N ALA A 298 -21.26 5.05 -1.27
CA ALA A 298 -20.92 4.72 0.11
C ALA A 298 -19.55 5.27 0.51
N ALA A 299 -18.52 5.05 -0.30
CA ALA A 299 -17.15 5.50 0.00
C ALA A 299 -17.03 7.02 0.00
N VAL A 300 -17.71 7.72 -0.91
CA VAL A 300 -17.74 9.19 -0.91
C VAL A 300 -18.46 9.73 0.33
N ALA A 301 -19.59 9.10 0.71
CA ALA A 301 -20.29 9.45 1.94
C ALA A 301 -19.42 9.17 3.18
N ASP A 302 -18.73 8.04 3.22
CA ASP A 302 -17.83 7.67 4.30
C ASP A 302 -16.71 8.70 4.48
N PHE A 303 -16.03 9.07 3.39
CA PHE A 303 -15.01 10.13 3.40
C PHE A 303 -15.58 11.44 3.96
N ASP A 304 -16.69 11.93 3.40
CA ASP A 304 -17.28 13.21 3.79
C ASP A 304 -17.77 13.17 5.26
N CYS A 305 -18.28 12.02 5.73
CA CYS A 305 -18.72 11.82 7.10
C CYS A 305 -17.56 11.71 8.09
N LYS A 306 -16.47 11.02 7.75
CA LYS A 306 -15.23 10.95 8.55
C LYS A 306 -14.63 12.34 8.73
N GLU A 307 -14.51 13.12 7.66
CA GLU A 307 -14.03 14.51 7.71
C GLU A 307 -14.92 15.39 8.60
N LYS A 308 -16.24 15.23 8.50
CA LYS A 308 -17.21 16.04 9.27
C LYS A 308 -17.08 15.83 10.77
N VAL A 309 -16.81 14.60 11.23
CA VAL A 309 -16.68 14.28 12.66
C VAL A 309 -15.24 14.23 13.14
N GLY A 310 -14.26 14.33 12.24
CA GLY A 310 -12.84 14.19 12.55
C GLY A 310 -12.47 12.77 12.98
N TYR A 311 -13.13 11.75 12.42
CA TYR A 311 -13.01 10.36 12.85
C TYR A 311 -11.56 9.86 12.86
N ASP A 312 -10.84 10.01 11.74
CA ASP A 312 -9.49 9.49 11.59
C ASP A 312 -8.49 10.20 12.52
N ALA A 313 -8.67 11.51 12.73
CA ALA A 313 -7.83 12.27 13.65
C ALA A 313 -8.04 11.82 15.11
N ILE A 314 -9.29 11.59 15.52
CA ILE A 314 -9.63 11.12 16.87
C ILE A 314 -9.12 9.69 17.09
N ARG A 315 -9.36 8.79 16.13
CA ARG A 315 -8.89 7.41 16.18
C ARG A 315 -7.36 7.36 16.27
N ARG A 316 -6.65 8.16 15.45
CA ARG A 316 -5.19 8.25 15.48
C ARG A 316 -4.65 8.78 16.81
N GLU A 317 -5.28 9.82 17.39
CA GLU A 317 -4.88 10.34 18.70
C GLU A 317 -4.97 9.26 19.78
N VAL A 318 -6.06 8.49 19.79
CA VAL A 318 -6.28 7.39 20.74
C VAL A 318 -5.30 6.25 20.51
N GLN A 319 -5.14 5.82 19.25
CA GLN A 319 -4.19 4.79 18.86
C GLN A 319 -2.78 5.12 19.34
N PHE A 320 -2.27 6.33 19.04
CA PHE A 320 -0.92 6.70 19.43
C PHE A 320 -0.76 6.80 20.95
N ALA A 321 -1.81 7.19 21.68
CA ALA A 321 -1.78 7.20 23.14
C ALA A 321 -1.70 5.77 23.72
N LEU A 322 -2.48 4.83 23.18
CA LEU A 322 -2.48 3.44 23.62
C LEU A 322 -1.21 2.70 23.20
N GLU A 323 -0.67 2.96 22.01
CA GLU A 323 0.65 2.46 21.59
C GLU A 323 1.75 2.94 22.52
N GLN A 324 1.76 4.23 22.89
CA GLN A 324 2.75 4.74 23.83
C GLN A 324 2.61 4.10 25.22
N GLU A 325 1.38 3.92 25.71
CA GLU A 325 1.13 3.21 26.97
C GLU A 325 1.60 1.75 26.90
N TYR A 326 1.37 1.08 25.78
CA TYR A 326 1.83 -0.27 25.53
C TYR A 326 3.35 -0.36 25.63
N ILE A 327 4.07 0.50 24.91
CA ILE A 327 5.54 0.57 24.94
C ILE A 327 6.05 0.83 26.36
N ASP A 328 5.46 1.79 27.07
CA ASP A 328 5.88 2.16 28.43
C ASP A 328 5.66 1.03 29.44
N THR A 329 4.77 0.08 29.15
CA THR A 329 4.37 -1.01 30.08
C THR A 329 4.87 -2.39 29.70
N HIS A 330 5.34 -2.59 28.45
CA HIS A 330 5.75 -3.89 27.90
C HIS A 330 7.23 -3.93 27.46
N GLU A 331 8.11 -3.09 28.04
CA GLU A 331 9.54 -3.00 27.70
C GLU A 331 10.23 -4.39 27.59
N ALA A 332 10.02 -5.28 28.57
CA ALA A 332 10.66 -6.59 28.57
C ALA A 332 10.15 -7.53 27.46
N GLU A 333 8.88 -7.42 27.09
CA GLU A 333 8.30 -8.18 25.98
C GLU A 333 8.83 -7.65 24.65
N LEU A 334 8.89 -6.32 24.49
CA LEU A 334 9.39 -5.67 23.28
C LEU A 334 10.87 -5.97 23.03
N GLU A 335 11.69 -6.04 24.09
CA GLU A 335 13.08 -6.51 23.99
C GLU A 335 13.18 -7.98 23.58
N ALA A 336 12.23 -8.83 24.00
CA ALA A 336 12.19 -10.24 23.58
C ALA A 336 11.76 -10.38 22.12
N VAL A 337 10.74 -9.62 21.69
CA VAL A 337 10.29 -9.51 20.30
C VAL A 337 11.44 -9.03 19.41
N LYS A 338 12.18 -8.01 19.84
CA LYS A 338 13.39 -7.54 19.17
C LYS A 338 14.44 -8.64 19.01
N ALA A 339 14.78 -9.32 20.11
CA ALA A 339 15.77 -10.40 20.05
C ALA A 339 15.30 -11.56 19.16
N ALA A 340 13.99 -11.83 19.11
CA ALA A 340 13.41 -12.81 18.20
C ALA A 340 13.62 -12.40 16.74
N PHE A 341 13.25 -11.16 16.37
CA PHE A 341 13.50 -10.64 15.02
C PHE A 341 14.98 -10.68 14.62
N GLU A 342 15.88 -10.19 15.48
CA GLU A 342 17.33 -10.21 15.22
C GLU A 342 17.87 -11.64 15.02
N SER A 343 17.35 -12.62 15.78
CA SER A 343 17.78 -14.02 15.68
C SER A 343 17.43 -14.68 14.35
N LEU A 344 16.49 -14.08 13.61
CA LEU A 344 16.01 -14.55 12.31
C LEU A 344 16.68 -13.82 11.13
N GLY A 345 17.65 -12.95 11.44
CA GLY A 345 18.30 -12.12 10.44
C GLY A 345 17.36 -11.09 9.80
N LEU A 346 16.34 -10.66 10.54
CA LEU A 346 15.49 -9.52 10.24
C LEU A 346 15.99 -8.28 10.99
#